data_AF-A0A2K3JZX7-F1
#
_entry.id   AF-A0A2K3JZX7-F1
#
_cell.length_a   1.000
_cell.length_b   1.000
_cell.length_c   1.000
_cell.angle_alpha   90.00
_cell.angle_beta   90.00
_cell.angle_gamma   90.00
#
_symmetry.space_group_name_H-M   'P 1'
#
loop_
_entity.id
_entity.type
_entity.pdbx_description
1 polymer ?
#
loop_
_entity_poly.entity_id
_entity_poly.type
_entity_poly.pdbx_seq_one_letter_code
_entity_poly.pdbx_strand_id
1 'polypeptide(L)'
;MQRELQWFKEVEKLDHPLHKEVKNQDGKTPWQVFKEEHKALLEEGKNWMKDTSNSCMLVATLIATIAFAAAITVPGGNNQDKGIPIFLSDTTFMVFAVSDALALFSSMTSLLMFLAILNARFAEEDFVMALPEKLII
;
A
#
# COMPACT_ATOMS: atom_id res chain seq x y z
N MET A 1 8.12 -5.06 13.92
CA MET A 1 9.25 -5.42 13.04
C MET A 1 10.11 -4.22 12.65
N GLN A 2 9.55 -3.17 12.04
CA GLN A 2 10.31 -1.96 11.64
C GLN A 2 11.20 -1.38 12.74
N ARG A 3 10.63 -1.15 13.94
CA ARG A 3 11.35 -0.60 15.08
C ARG A 3 12.51 -1.50 15.53
N GLU A 4 12.29 -2.82 15.56
CA GLU A 4 13.31 -3.79 15.95
C GLU A 4 14.46 -3.81 14.94
N LEU A 5 14.15 -3.67 13.64
CA LEU A 5 15.17 -3.54 12.59
C LEU A 5 15.96 -2.23 12.71
N GLN A 6 15.30 -1.11 13.01
CA GLN A 6 15.97 0.16 13.24
C GLN A 6 16.92 0.08 14.43
N TRP A 7 16.46 -0.47 15.56
CA TRP A 7 17.31 -0.70 16.71
C TRP A 7 18.49 -1.61 16.39
N PHE A 8 18.26 -2.71 15.66
CA PHE A 8 19.35 -3.57 15.21
C PHE A 8 20.39 -2.80 14.40
N LYS A 9 19.95 -2.02 13.39
CA LYS A 9 20.85 -1.19 12.57
C LYS A 9 21.61 -0.14 13.40
N GLU A 10 20.97 0.50 14.38
CA GLU A 10 21.63 1.50 15.23
C GLU A 10 22.67 0.86 16.16
N VAL A 11 22.35 -0.29 16.77
CA VAL A 11 23.32 -1.05 17.57
C VAL A 11 24.49 -1.52 16.70
N GLU A 12 24.20 -2.01 15.50
CA GLU A 12 25.19 -2.51 14.55
C GLU A 12 26.14 -1.40 14.03
N LYS A 13 25.70 -0.14 14.01
CA LYS A 13 26.55 1.02 13.67
C LYS A 13 27.50 1.41 14.78
N LEU A 14 27.10 1.20 16.04
CA LEU A 14 27.90 1.53 17.22
C LEU A 14 28.96 0.46 17.51
N ASP A 15 28.78 -0.75 16.99
CA ASP A 15 29.67 -1.88 17.21
C ASP A 15 30.86 -1.91 16.22
N HIS A 16 31.94 -2.59 16.61
CA HIS A 16 33.11 -2.77 15.76
C HIS A 16 32.76 -3.67 14.57
N PRO A 17 33.15 -3.33 13.31
CA PRO A 17 32.73 -4.07 12.11
C PRO A 17 33.03 -5.58 12.12
N LEU A 18 34.09 -5.99 12.82
CA LEU A 18 34.44 -7.40 13.00
C LEU A 18 33.33 -8.21 13.70
N HIS A 19 32.60 -7.62 14.64
CA HIS A 19 31.58 -8.33 15.40
C HIS A 19 30.33 -8.68 14.59
N LYS A 20 30.12 -8.04 13.42
CA LYS A 20 29.00 -8.35 12.52
C LYS A 20 29.05 -9.79 11.97
N GLU A 21 30.26 -10.31 11.78
CA GLU A 21 30.49 -11.66 11.25
C GLU A 21 30.86 -12.68 12.32
N VAL A 22 31.08 -12.25 13.57
CA VAL A 22 31.39 -13.15 14.68
C VAL A 22 30.19 -14.05 14.94
N LYS A 23 30.46 -15.35 15.00
CA LYS A 23 29.46 -16.36 15.28
C LYS A 23 29.39 -16.66 16.77
N ASN A 24 28.18 -16.87 17.28
CA ASN A 24 27.96 -17.37 18.63
C ASN A 24 28.38 -18.86 18.74
N GLN A 25 28.19 -19.46 19.92
CA GLN A 25 28.52 -20.89 20.16
C GLN A 25 27.72 -21.85 19.25
N ASP A 26 26.54 -21.42 18.77
CA ASP A 26 25.70 -22.17 17.83
C ASP A 26 26.10 -21.96 16.36
N GLY A 27 27.17 -21.19 16.10
CA GLY A 27 27.63 -20.91 14.74
C GLY A 27 26.82 -19.83 14.00
N LYS A 28 25.98 -19.06 14.71
CA LYS A 28 25.08 -18.04 14.13
C LYS A 28 25.64 -16.62 14.25
N THR A 29 25.46 -15.81 13.21
CA THR A 29 25.78 -14.37 13.26
C THR A 29 24.69 -13.59 14.01
N PRO A 30 24.96 -12.36 14.48
CA PRO A 30 23.94 -11.50 15.10
C PRO A 30 22.70 -11.31 14.22
N TRP A 31 22.89 -11.20 12.89
CA TRP A 31 21.79 -11.10 11.93
C TRP A 31 20.92 -12.35 11.88
N GLN A 32 21.53 -13.54 11.92
CA GLN A 32 20.80 -14.81 11.90
C GLN A 32 19.97 -14.98 13.17
N VAL A 33 20.54 -14.66 14.34
CA VAL A 33 19.81 -14.68 15.61
C VAL A 33 18.65 -13.69 15.58
N PHE A 34 18.89 -12.46 15.11
CA PHE A 34 17.83 -11.46 14.96
C PHE A 34 16.67 -11.95 14.07
N LYS A 35 16.98 -12.53 12.90
CA LYS A 35 15.98 -13.05 11.95
C LYS A 35 15.16 -14.19 12.55
N GLU A 36 15.80 -15.09 13.30
CA GLU A 36 15.11 -16.21 13.96
C GLU A 36 14.19 -15.76 15.08
N GLU A 37 14.70 -14.93 16.01
CA GLU A 37 13.92 -14.43 17.16
C GLU A 37 12.73 -13.58 16.73
N HIS A 38 12.86 -12.85 15.62
CA HIS A 38 11.79 -11.97 15.11
C HIS A 38 10.97 -12.59 13.98
N LYS A 39 11.12 -13.90 13.71
CA LYS A 39 10.39 -14.58 12.62
C LYS A 39 8.87 -14.51 12.81
N ALA A 40 8.38 -14.78 14.02
CA ALA A 40 6.95 -14.73 14.33
C ALA A 40 6.37 -13.32 14.13
N LEU A 41 7.11 -12.30 14.57
CA LEU A 41 6.75 -10.88 14.41
C LEU A 41 6.72 -10.46 12.93
N LEU A 42 7.62 -11.01 12.11
CA LEU A 42 7.65 -10.78 10.67
C LEU A 42 6.46 -11.43 9.97
N GLU A 43 6.08 -12.65 10.37
CA GLU A 43 4.91 -13.36 9.87
C GLU A 43 3.60 -12.66 10.26
N GLU A 44 3.49 -12.19 11.51
CA GLU A 44 2.34 -11.39 11.97
C GLU A 44 2.22 -10.09 11.17
N GLY A 45 3.32 -9.34 11.01
CA GLY A 45 3.34 -8.15 10.15
C GLY A 45 3.04 -8.47 8.68
N LYS A 46 3.35 -9.69 8.23
CA LYS A 46 2.96 -10.17 6.91
C LYS A 46 1.45 -10.34 6.80
N ASN A 47 0.84 -11.03 7.75
CA ASN A 47 -0.59 -11.26 7.73
C ASN A 47 -1.37 -9.94 7.90
N TRP A 48 -0.99 -9.11 8.86
CA TRP A 48 -1.64 -7.83 9.10
C TRP A 48 -1.70 -6.92 7.87
N MET A 49 -0.58 -6.77 7.15
CA MET A 49 -0.55 -5.93 5.94
C MET A 49 -1.29 -6.60 4.76
N LYS A 50 -1.37 -7.94 4.71
CA LYS A 50 -2.20 -8.62 3.70
C LYS A 50 -3.68 -8.35 3.94
N ASP A 51 -4.13 -8.51 5.18
CA ASP A 51 -5.53 -8.33 5.57
C ASP A 51 -5.97 -6.87 5.41
N THR A 52 -5.09 -5.94 5.80
CA THR A 52 -5.31 -4.49 5.61
C THR A 52 -5.38 -4.14 4.13
N SER A 53 -4.41 -4.57 3.31
CA SER A 53 -4.44 -4.31 1.86
C SER A 53 -5.69 -4.88 1.21
N ASN A 54 -6.10 -6.11 1.54
CA ASN A 54 -7.34 -6.69 1.02
C ASN A 54 -8.57 -5.85 1.39
N SER A 55 -8.69 -5.46 2.65
CA SER A 55 -9.80 -4.63 3.13
C SER A 55 -9.84 -3.27 2.42
N CYS A 56 -8.69 -2.62 2.28
CA CYS A 56 -8.59 -1.34 1.58
C CYS A 56 -8.87 -1.46 0.08
N MET A 57 -8.41 -2.52 -0.59
CA MET A 57 -8.73 -2.78 -1.99
C MET A 57 -10.23 -2.98 -2.21
N LEU A 58 -10.92 -3.66 -1.30
CA LEU A 58 -12.37 -3.81 -1.37
C LEU A 58 -13.06 -2.44 -1.29
N VAL A 59 -12.68 -1.60 -0.33
CA VAL A 59 -13.22 -0.23 -0.20
C VAL A 59 -12.92 0.61 -1.44
N ALA A 60 -11.68 0.59 -1.94
CA ALA A 60 -11.29 1.30 -3.15
C ALA A 60 -12.12 0.82 -4.36
N THR A 61 -12.23 -0.50 -4.55
CA THR A 61 -13.03 -1.08 -5.64
C THR A 61 -14.49 -0.60 -5.57
N LEU A 62 -15.09 -0.55 -4.38
CA LEU A 62 -16.44 -0.05 -4.17
C LEU A 62 -16.56 1.43 -4.56
N ILE A 63 -15.65 2.29 -4.09
CA ILE A 63 -15.64 3.72 -4.45
C ILE A 63 -15.47 3.90 -5.96
N ALA A 64 -14.52 3.19 -6.57
CA ALA A 64 -14.28 3.26 -8.01
C ALA A 64 -15.51 2.83 -8.81
N THR A 65 -16.21 1.79 -8.36
CA THR A 65 -17.44 1.31 -9.00
C THR A 65 -18.56 2.34 -8.92
N ILE A 66 -18.77 2.94 -7.73
CA ILE A 66 -19.80 3.97 -7.52
C ILE A 66 -19.51 5.21 -8.37
N ALA A 67 -18.28 5.69 -8.35
CA ALA A 67 -17.87 6.86 -9.12
C ALA A 67 -17.93 6.59 -10.64
N PHE A 68 -17.54 5.39 -11.09
CA PHE A 68 -17.65 5.00 -12.50
C PHE A 68 -19.12 4.97 -12.95
N ALA A 69 -20.01 4.43 -12.13
CA ALA A 69 -21.44 4.46 -12.39
C ALA A 69 -21.97 5.90 -12.47
N ALA A 70 -21.55 6.78 -11.55
CA ALA A 70 -21.94 8.18 -11.52
C ALA A 70 -21.41 8.98 -12.74
N ALA A 71 -20.24 8.63 -13.26
CA ALA A 71 -19.69 9.20 -14.50
C ALA A 71 -20.54 8.87 -15.74
N ILE A 72 -21.13 7.67 -15.80
CA ILE A 72 -21.98 7.25 -16.94
C ILE A 72 -23.44 7.71 -16.73
N THR A 73 -23.92 7.62 -15.49
CA THR A 73 -25.29 7.98 -15.09
C THR A 73 -25.31 9.36 -14.43
N VAL A 74 -24.87 10.36 -15.20
CA VAL A 74 -24.74 11.73 -14.72
C VAL A 74 -26.07 12.28 -14.17
N PRO A 75 -26.03 13.13 -13.12
CA PRO A 75 -27.22 13.80 -12.61
C PRO A 75 -27.96 14.57 -13.71
N GLY A 76 -29.28 14.37 -13.80
CA GLY A 76 -30.11 14.96 -14.86
C GLY A 76 -30.07 14.22 -16.19
N GLY A 77 -29.15 13.28 -16.38
CA GLY A 77 -29.00 12.50 -17.60
C GLY A 77 -28.44 13.30 -18.79
N ASN A 78 -28.51 12.68 -19.96
CA ASN A 78 -28.03 13.24 -21.20
C ASN A 78 -29.19 13.69 -22.09
N ASN A 79 -28.97 14.76 -22.86
CA ASN A 79 -29.90 15.19 -23.90
C ASN A 79 -29.98 14.11 -24.99
N GLN A 80 -31.19 13.59 -25.28
CA GLN A 80 -31.40 12.50 -26.22
C GLN A 80 -30.96 12.82 -27.65
N ASP A 81 -30.99 14.09 -28.06
CA ASP A 81 -30.66 14.49 -29.43
C ASP A 81 -29.14 14.68 -29.63
N LYS A 82 -28.43 15.07 -28.56
CA LYS A 82 -27.02 15.49 -28.62
C LYS A 82 -26.07 14.55 -27.88
N GLY A 83 -26.59 13.70 -26.99
CA GLY A 83 -25.80 12.81 -26.14
C GLY A 83 -24.98 13.51 -25.04
N ILE A 84 -25.13 14.81 -24.85
CA ILE A 84 -24.39 15.60 -23.86
C ILE A 84 -25.15 15.75 -22.54
N PRO A 85 -24.46 15.85 -21.39
CA PRO A 85 -25.11 16.09 -20.09
C PRO A 85 -26.00 17.33 -20.12
N ILE A 86 -27.23 17.22 -19.59
CA ILE A 86 -28.19 18.33 -19.59
C ILE A 86 -27.67 19.53 -18.77
N PHE A 87 -26.92 19.26 -17.69
CA PHE A 87 -26.36 20.26 -16.80
C PHE A 87 -24.92 20.68 -17.13
N LEU A 88 -24.44 20.45 -18.36
CA LEU A 88 -23.03 20.71 -18.73
C LEU A 88 -22.58 22.16 -18.46
N SER A 89 -23.48 23.14 -18.59
CA SER A 89 -23.21 24.56 -18.32
C SER A 89 -23.37 24.97 -16.86
N ASP A 90 -23.83 24.08 -15.99
CA ASP A 90 -24.04 24.35 -14.56
C ASP A 90 -22.73 24.19 -13.79
N THR A 91 -22.41 25.19 -12.95
CA THR A 91 -21.20 25.14 -12.12
C THR A 91 -21.24 23.98 -11.11
N THR A 92 -22.42 23.63 -10.63
CA THR A 92 -22.64 22.50 -9.71
C THR A 92 -22.30 21.17 -10.38
N PHE A 93 -22.63 21.03 -11.66
CA PHE A 93 -22.29 19.86 -12.45
C PHE A 93 -20.78 19.74 -12.67
N MET A 94 -20.08 20.85 -12.91
CA MET A 94 -18.62 20.86 -13.02
C MET A 94 -17.94 20.43 -11.72
N VAL A 95 -18.43 20.87 -10.56
CA VAL A 95 -17.92 20.43 -9.25
C VAL A 95 -18.15 18.93 -9.05
N PHE A 96 -19.33 18.43 -9.40
CA PHE A 96 -19.63 17.01 -9.39
C PHE A 96 -18.66 16.22 -10.28
N ALA A 97 -18.50 16.61 -11.54
CA ALA A 97 -17.66 15.90 -12.50
C ALA A 97 -16.17 15.87 -12.08
N VAL A 98 -15.65 16.98 -11.56
CA VAL A 98 -14.28 17.04 -11.05
C VAL A 98 -14.12 16.15 -9.81
N SER A 99 -15.09 16.18 -8.89
CA SER A 99 -15.06 15.36 -7.67
C SER A 99 -15.13 13.87 -7.99
N ASP A 100 -15.99 13.49 -8.94
CA ASP A 100 -16.15 12.12 -9.40
C ASP A 100 -14.88 11.59 -10.08
N ALA A 101 -14.27 12.41 -10.95
CA ALA A 101 -12.99 12.07 -11.56
C ALA A 101 -11.87 11.90 -10.52
N LEU A 102 -11.78 12.81 -9.54
CA LEU A 102 -10.80 12.69 -8.46
C LEU A 102 -11.03 11.43 -7.61
N ALA A 103 -12.28 11.08 -7.31
CA ALA A 103 -12.63 9.86 -6.60
C ALA A 103 -12.22 8.61 -7.40
N LEU A 104 -12.48 8.59 -8.70
CA LEU A 104 -12.07 7.51 -9.60
C LEU A 104 -10.56 7.32 -9.66
N PHE A 105 -9.82 8.38 -9.96
CA PHE A 105 -8.37 8.30 -10.11
C PHE A 105 -7.71 7.95 -8.78
N SER A 106 -8.07 8.62 -7.68
CA SER A 106 -7.50 8.33 -6.37
C SER A 106 -7.78 6.88 -5.92
N SER A 107 -9.01 6.41 -6.15
CA SER A 107 -9.37 5.04 -5.79
C SER A 107 -8.63 4.00 -6.64
N MET A 108 -8.51 4.23 -7.95
CA MET A 108 -7.76 3.33 -8.84
C MET A 108 -6.26 3.31 -8.50
N THR A 109 -5.66 4.47 -8.21
CA THR A 109 -4.27 4.55 -7.73
C THR A 109 -4.09 3.79 -6.42
N SER A 110 -5.02 3.95 -5.47
CA SER A 110 -5.01 3.22 -4.20
C SER A 110 -5.10 1.70 -4.42
N LEU A 111 -6.00 1.26 -5.31
CA LEU A 111 -6.15 -0.15 -5.68
C LEU A 111 -4.84 -0.73 -6.23
N LEU A 112 -4.19 -0.03 -7.17
CA LEU A 112 -2.90 -0.45 -7.74
C LEU A 112 -1.80 -0.49 -6.69
N MET A 113 -1.75 0.49 -5.78
CA MET A 113 -0.79 0.52 -4.69
C MET A 113 -0.96 -0.67 -3.74
N PHE A 114 -2.18 -0.95 -3.27
CA PHE A 114 -2.43 -2.09 -2.38
C PHE A 114 -2.23 -3.44 -3.10
N LEU A 115 -2.55 -3.51 -4.39
CA LEU A 115 -2.25 -4.67 -5.21
C LEU A 115 -0.74 -4.90 -5.34
N ALA A 116 0.04 -3.83 -5.53
CA ALA A 116 1.50 -3.89 -5.54
C ALA A 116 2.05 -4.36 -4.19
N ILE A 117 1.49 -3.91 -3.07
CA ILE A 117 1.85 -4.36 -1.71
C ILE A 117 1.64 -5.87 -1.54
N LEU A 118 0.55 -6.41 -2.08
CA LEU A 118 0.27 -7.85 -2.04
C LEU A 118 1.18 -8.65 -2.96
N ASN A 119 1.43 -8.16 -4.18
CA ASN A 119 2.26 -8.84 -5.17
C ASN A 119 3.76 -8.79 -4.84
N ALA A 120 4.27 -7.68 -4.31
CA ALA A 120 5.67 -7.52 -3.91
C ALA A 120 6.11 -8.55 -2.85
N ARG A 121 5.17 -9.10 -2.07
CA ARG A 121 5.44 -10.10 -1.04
C ARG A 121 5.54 -11.54 -1.52
N PHE A 122 5.20 -11.82 -2.78
CA PHE A 122 5.50 -13.11 -3.39
C PHE A 122 6.95 -13.22 -3.85
N ALA A 123 7.66 -12.08 -3.94
CA ALA A 123 9.00 -12.04 -4.51
C ALA A 123 10.13 -12.36 -3.52
N GLU A 124 10.09 -11.97 -2.23
CA GLU A 124 11.35 -11.92 -1.50
C GLU A 124 11.25 -11.95 0.04
N GLU A 125 12.18 -12.67 0.66
CA GLU A 125 12.62 -12.44 2.03
C GLU A 125 13.36 -11.07 2.18
N ASP A 126 13.82 -10.48 1.08
CA ASP A 126 14.54 -9.20 1.01
C ASP A 126 13.60 -7.98 0.88
N PHE A 127 12.50 -8.06 0.12
CA PHE A 127 11.56 -6.94 -0.05
C PHE A 127 10.78 -6.60 1.24
N VAL A 128 10.60 -7.56 2.16
CA VAL A 128 9.95 -7.28 3.47
C VAL A 128 10.78 -6.27 4.29
N MET A 129 12.10 -6.25 4.10
CA MET A 129 12.98 -5.24 4.70
C MET A 129 12.95 -3.91 3.95
N ALA A 130 12.73 -3.92 2.63
CA ALA A 130 12.74 -2.72 1.77
C ALA A 130 11.40 -1.97 1.70
N LEU A 131 10.26 -2.66 1.85
CA LEU A 131 8.91 -2.10 1.83
C LEU A 131 8.69 -0.95 2.84
N PRO A 132 9.15 -1.08 4.10
CA PRO A 132 9.20 0.01 5.06
C PRO A 132 9.82 1.32 4.56
N GLU A 133 10.91 1.25 3.81
CA GLU A 133 11.64 2.43 3.32
C GLU A 133 10.96 3.06 2.10
N LYS A 134 10.15 2.30 1.35
CA LYS A 134 9.46 2.81 0.15
C LYS A 134 8.02 3.28 0.38
N LEU A 135 7.44 2.96 1.53
CA LEU A 135 6.08 3.39 1.91
C LEU A 135 6.08 4.65 2.79
N ILE A 136 7.23 5.11 3.25
CA ILE A 136 7.37 6.39 3.94
C ILE A 136 7.70 7.44 2.88
N ILE A 137 6.72 8.28 2.56
CA ILE A 137 6.90 9.59 1.92
C ILE A 137 7.51 10.54 2.94
#